data_AF-A0A532TDS8-F1
#
_entry.id   AF-A0A532TDS8-F1
#
_cell.length_a   1.000
_cell.length_b   1.000
_cell.length_c   1.000
_cell.angle_alpha   90.00
_cell.angle_beta   90.00
_cell.angle_gamma   90.00
#
_symmetry.space_group_name_H-M   'P 1'
#
loop_
_entity.id
_entity.type
_entity.pdbx_description
1 polymer ?
#
loop_
_entity_poly.entity_id
_entity_poly.type
_entity_poly.pdbx_seq_one_letter_code
_entity_poly.pdbx_strand_id
1 'polypeptide(L)'
;MISNQLFIEFKTELLKIKDKNKLERVYYEKLTKCLKARKFKAFELLFNASVDFNLFIDIKKIPNRFDIISKLLLNSIDKISTGYQTSALGEILDTLRFCNEYNFLERDISNLEKYSLRNLKKDTLFLANLNDLFGKVSNSFILYVYKVMPQELYEFFIKSPISFIPDRDGLMHYIKNIFFNQYSIYGLSVRNISPIDNFIKVFKENYPFNESQFKKHEEELTNKVKELLEFEVLYRYRTFYYDTEEEHENQEIKKHLVSPNNIIKNLSKVLKKNNYKFYNLSMVLHGGLGPQGLGFTYSTPKGEVIEICSDTRQNKAIIIKFKKFLKTQFIEKLGKEMTNLHIKEITIEKVVNYLIDALDKKELISYFEKESVLRNIKNFLLEDGEYQKFSENNLKRVENKITNAIHAILRPIKMMDQYKARMDLVARGLLKSEDIAKLTSLKEKSHYDILRERFFFQYITNWFYEIYETEKLKNENKNNVNKYERNDKKQ
;
A
#
# COMPACT_ATOMS: atom_id res chain seq x y z
N MET A 1 -1.63 21.09 -18.34
CA MET A 1 -1.69 22.12 -19.40
C MET A 1 -1.71 21.54 -20.81
N ILE A 2 -0.82 20.60 -21.17
CA ILE A 2 -0.78 19.99 -22.53
C ILE A 2 -2.08 19.26 -22.97
N SER A 3 -2.88 18.71 -22.04
CA SER A 3 -4.12 18.00 -22.40
C SER A 3 -5.23 18.91 -22.94
N ASN A 4 -5.28 20.18 -22.53
CA ASN A 4 -6.36 21.09 -22.94
C ASN A 4 -6.14 21.62 -24.35
N GLN A 5 -4.89 21.91 -24.74
CA GLN A 5 -4.59 22.39 -26.08
C GLN A 5 -4.92 21.34 -27.15
N LEU A 6 -4.46 20.10 -26.93
CA LEU A 6 -4.79 18.94 -27.78
C LEU A 6 -6.31 18.71 -27.86
N PHE A 7 -7.02 18.86 -26.75
CA PHE A 7 -8.48 18.73 -26.73
C PHE A 7 -9.18 19.83 -27.54
N ILE A 8 -8.74 21.08 -27.45
CA ILE A 8 -9.30 22.21 -28.23
C ILE A 8 -9.05 22.02 -29.72
N GLU A 9 -7.86 21.58 -30.10
CA GLU A 9 -7.50 21.26 -31.50
C GLU A 9 -8.41 20.13 -32.04
N PHE A 10 -8.61 19.06 -31.27
CA PHE A 10 -9.49 17.97 -31.67
C PHE A 10 -10.95 18.39 -31.77
N LYS A 11 -11.46 19.19 -30.82
CA LYS A 11 -12.82 19.70 -30.86
C LYS A 11 -13.06 20.54 -32.11
N THR A 12 -12.09 21.38 -32.48
CA THR A 12 -12.14 22.22 -33.69
C THR A 12 -12.09 21.40 -34.98
N GLU A 13 -11.33 20.30 -35.01
CA GLU A 13 -11.26 19.37 -36.14
C GLU A 13 -12.59 18.61 -36.34
N LEU A 14 -13.20 18.14 -35.24
CA LEU A 14 -14.46 17.39 -35.26
C LEU A 14 -15.65 18.24 -35.70
N LEU A 15 -15.73 19.51 -35.28
CA LEU A 15 -16.80 20.44 -35.67
C LEU A 15 -16.85 20.72 -37.18
N LYS A 16 -15.77 20.45 -37.92
CA LYS A 16 -15.72 20.63 -39.38
C LYS A 16 -16.40 19.47 -40.15
N ILE A 17 -16.69 18.35 -39.48
CA ILE A 17 -17.26 17.16 -40.11
C ILE A 17 -18.78 17.25 -40.08
N LYS A 18 -19.40 17.46 -41.24
CA LYS A 18 -20.87 17.57 -41.38
C LYS A 18 -21.58 16.20 -41.44
N ASP A 19 -20.89 15.16 -41.89
CA ASP A 19 -21.42 13.80 -41.97
C ASP A 19 -21.32 13.10 -40.60
N LYS A 20 -22.47 12.73 -40.03
CA LYS A 20 -22.58 12.09 -38.71
C LYS A 20 -21.87 10.74 -38.63
N ASN A 21 -21.94 9.91 -39.67
CA ASN A 21 -21.29 8.60 -39.67
C ASN A 21 -19.78 8.74 -39.74
N LYS A 22 -19.30 9.69 -40.56
CA LYS A 22 -17.87 10.02 -40.64
C LYS A 22 -17.37 10.61 -39.32
N LEU A 23 -18.15 11.48 -38.69
CA LEU A 23 -17.85 12.07 -37.39
C LEU A 23 -17.72 10.98 -36.33
N GLU A 24 -18.70 10.08 -36.22
CA GLU A 24 -18.70 8.98 -35.25
C GLU A 24 -17.46 8.08 -35.43
N ARG A 25 -17.12 7.71 -36.69
CA ARG A 25 -15.92 6.90 -36.97
C ARG A 25 -14.64 7.59 -36.52
N VAL A 26 -14.45 8.86 -36.89
CA VAL A 26 -13.28 9.64 -36.48
C VAL A 26 -13.21 9.79 -34.96
N TYR A 27 -14.36 9.92 -34.30
CA TYR A 27 -14.45 9.98 -32.84
C TYR A 27 -13.88 8.71 -32.19
N TYR A 28 -14.33 7.55 -32.65
CA TYR A 28 -13.85 6.25 -32.17
C TYR A 28 -12.36 6.05 -32.43
N GLU A 29 -11.85 6.45 -33.60
CA GLU A 29 -10.41 6.39 -33.90
C GLU A 29 -9.57 7.24 -32.93
N LYS A 30 -10.05 8.43 -32.57
CA LYS A 30 -9.36 9.31 -31.60
C LYS A 30 -9.40 8.74 -30.19
N LEU A 31 -10.54 8.20 -29.74
CA LEU A 31 -10.66 7.48 -28.48
C LEU A 31 -9.68 6.29 -28.43
N THR A 32 -9.61 5.49 -29.50
CA THR A 32 -8.64 4.39 -29.64
C THR A 32 -7.20 4.89 -29.57
N LYS A 33 -6.86 6.02 -30.19
CA LYS A 33 -5.52 6.61 -30.15
C LYS A 33 -5.15 7.04 -28.72
N CYS A 34 -6.08 7.67 -27.99
CA CYS A 34 -5.85 8.02 -26.59
C CYS A 34 -5.64 6.78 -25.71
N LEU A 35 -6.45 5.73 -25.92
CA LEU A 35 -6.30 4.45 -25.21
C LEU A 35 -4.93 3.82 -25.48
N LYS A 36 -4.54 3.66 -26.75
CA LYS A 36 -3.23 3.09 -27.16
C LYS A 36 -2.05 3.85 -26.57
N ALA A 37 -2.12 5.17 -26.53
CA ALA A 37 -1.05 6.02 -26.00
C ALA A 37 -1.12 6.20 -24.47
N ARG A 38 -2.04 5.50 -23.79
CA ARG A 38 -2.30 5.61 -22.35
C ARG A 38 -2.56 7.03 -21.87
N LYS A 39 -3.18 7.86 -22.73
CA LYS A 39 -3.57 9.24 -22.41
C LYS A 39 -4.96 9.25 -21.77
N PHE A 40 -5.13 8.57 -20.64
CA PHE A 40 -6.44 8.37 -19.98
C PHE A 40 -7.19 9.66 -19.69
N LYS A 41 -6.51 10.70 -19.20
CA LYS A 41 -7.13 12.02 -18.98
C LYS A 41 -7.65 12.66 -20.28
N ALA A 42 -6.92 12.48 -21.39
CA ALA A 42 -7.39 12.99 -22.69
C ALA A 42 -8.54 12.13 -23.24
N PHE A 43 -8.53 10.82 -22.98
CA PHE A 43 -9.67 9.95 -23.29
C PHE A 43 -10.91 10.40 -22.53
N GLU A 44 -10.83 10.60 -21.21
CA GLU A 44 -11.94 11.05 -20.37
C GLU A 44 -12.54 12.37 -20.87
N LEU A 45 -11.69 13.36 -21.14
CA LEU A 45 -12.14 14.65 -21.70
C LEU A 45 -12.88 14.46 -23.04
N LEU A 46 -12.34 13.61 -23.93
CA LEU A 46 -12.98 13.30 -25.20
C LEU A 46 -14.26 12.49 -25.00
N PHE A 47 -14.29 11.51 -24.10
CA PHE A 47 -15.48 10.71 -23.82
C PHE A 47 -16.63 11.60 -23.33
N ASN A 48 -16.36 12.51 -22.41
CA ASN A 48 -17.35 13.45 -21.86
C ASN A 48 -17.81 14.48 -22.90
N ALA A 49 -16.93 14.90 -23.80
CA ALA A 49 -17.27 15.83 -24.88
C ALA A 49 -18.18 15.21 -25.96
N SER A 50 -18.45 13.90 -25.93
CA SER A 50 -19.31 13.24 -26.92
C SER A 50 -20.74 13.83 -26.96
N VAL A 51 -21.19 14.36 -25.82
CA VAL A 51 -22.47 15.09 -25.69
C VAL A 51 -22.51 16.31 -26.60
N ASP A 52 -21.41 17.07 -26.70
CA ASP A 52 -21.32 18.26 -27.57
C ASP A 52 -21.51 17.92 -29.06
N PHE A 53 -21.26 16.66 -29.43
CA PHE A 53 -21.39 16.15 -30.79
C PHE A 53 -22.65 15.30 -31.00
N ASN A 54 -23.52 15.19 -29.99
CA ASN A 54 -24.70 14.31 -29.99
C ASN A 54 -24.34 12.85 -30.37
N LEU A 55 -23.22 12.36 -29.83
CA LEU A 55 -22.73 10.99 -30.01
C LEU A 55 -22.97 10.20 -28.72
N PHE A 56 -23.63 9.05 -28.84
CA PHE A 56 -23.71 8.08 -27.76
C PHE A 56 -22.58 7.06 -27.91
N ILE A 57 -21.64 7.06 -26.96
CA ILE A 57 -20.47 6.19 -27.04
C ILE A 57 -20.82 4.76 -26.60
N ASP A 58 -20.96 3.88 -27.57
CA ASP A 58 -20.88 2.43 -27.36
C ASP A 58 -19.41 1.99 -27.35
N ILE A 59 -18.93 1.53 -26.20
CA ILE A 59 -17.55 1.03 -25.99
C ILE A 59 -17.26 -0.19 -26.88
N LYS A 60 -18.28 -0.97 -27.27
CA LYS A 60 -18.10 -2.13 -28.15
C LYS A 60 -17.58 -1.74 -29.54
N LYS A 61 -17.84 -0.50 -29.98
CA LYS A 61 -17.38 0.06 -31.26
C LYS A 61 -15.92 0.55 -31.23
N ILE A 62 -15.27 0.60 -30.07
CA ILE A 62 -13.83 0.95 -29.99
C ILE A 62 -13.02 -0.23 -30.57
N PRO A 63 -12.33 -0.05 -31.71
CA PRO A 63 -11.64 -1.14 -32.41
C PRO A 63 -10.48 -1.71 -31.58
N ASN A 64 -10.35 -3.03 -31.63
CA ASN A 64 -9.25 -3.83 -31.04
C ASN A 64 -8.98 -3.51 -29.57
N ARG A 65 -10.01 -3.11 -28.80
CA ARG A 65 -9.83 -2.66 -27.41
C ARG A 65 -9.15 -3.72 -26.53
N PHE A 66 -9.47 -5.00 -26.71
CA PHE A 66 -8.85 -6.09 -25.95
C PHE A 66 -7.35 -6.20 -26.23
N ASP A 67 -6.95 -6.21 -27.50
CA ASP A 67 -5.53 -6.25 -27.89
C ASP A 67 -4.75 -5.02 -27.39
N ILE A 68 -5.40 -3.85 -27.40
CA ILE A 68 -4.79 -2.62 -26.89
C ILE A 68 -4.55 -2.74 -25.38
N ILE A 69 -5.55 -3.21 -24.63
CA ILE A 69 -5.44 -3.39 -23.18
C ILE A 69 -4.35 -4.42 -22.87
N SER A 70 -4.37 -5.57 -23.54
CA SER A 70 -3.33 -6.60 -23.42
C SER A 70 -1.93 -6.02 -23.63
N LYS A 71 -1.72 -5.29 -24.73
CA LYS A 71 -0.43 -4.62 -25.01
C LYS A 71 -0.02 -3.62 -23.92
N LEU A 72 -0.96 -2.83 -23.39
CA LEU A 72 -0.64 -1.89 -22.29
C LEU A 72 -0.18 -2.63 -21.03
N LEU A 73 -0.84 -3.75 -20.69
CA LEU A 73 -0.47 -4.56 -19.54
C LEU A 73 0.88 -5.25 -19.76
N LEU A 74 1.08 -5.89 -20.91
CA LEU A 74 2.33 -6.59 -21.24
C LEU A 74 3.51 -5.62 -21.36
N ASN A 75 3.33 -4.42 -21.91
CA ASN A 75 4.37 -3.39 -21.90
C ASN A 75 4.75 -2.97 -20.47
N SER A 76 3.81 -2.99 -19.54
CA SER A 76 4.10 -2.69 -18.13
C SER A 76 4.88 -3.83 -17.47
N ILE A 77 4.58 -5.09 -17.82
CA ILE A 77 5.33 -6.27 -17.38
C ILE A 77 6.75 -6.27 -17.93
N ASP A 78 6.90 -5.97 -19.22
CA ASP A 78 8.19 -5.89 -19.89
C ASP A 78 9.13 -4.89 -19.21
N LYS A 79 8.63 -3.69 -18.85
CA LYS A 79 9.39 -2.71 -18.06
C LYS A 79 9.88 -3.24 -16.71
N ILE A 80 9.11 -4.13 -16.08
CA ILE A 80 9.48 -4.75 -14.80
C ILE A 80 10.54 -5.82 -15.05
N SER A 81 10.31 -6.72 -16.01
CA SER A 81 11.17 -7.88 -16.27
C SER A 81 12.52 -7.52 -16.89
N THR A 82 12.58 -6.50 -17.75
CA THR A 82 13.82 -6.08 -18.44
C THR A 82 14.47 -4.85 -17.79
N GLY A 83 13.65 -3.90 -17.31
CA GLY A 83 14.11 -2.61 -16.82
C GLY A 83 14.17 -2.49 -15.29
N TYR A 84 13.77 -3.52 -14.54
CA TYR A 84 13.61 -3.49 -13.08
C TYR A 84 12.76 -2.30 -12.58
N GLN A 85 11.84 -1.82 -13.42
CA GLN A 85 10.93 -0.70 -13.10
C GLN A 85 9.68 -1.19 -12.39
N THR A 86 9.86 -1.71 -11.18
CA THR A 86 8.79 -2.22 -10.30
C THR A 86 7.62 -1.23 -10.06
N SER A 87 7.82 0.08 -10.24
CA SER A 87 6.73 1.07 -10.24
C SER A 87 5.67 0.79 -11.31
N ALA A 88 6.01 0.09 -12.39
CA ALA A 88 5.09 -0.33 -13.43
C ALA A 88 4.06 -1.39 -12.98
N LEU A 89 4.20 -1.97 -11.78
CA LEU A 89 3.09 -2.73 -11.16
C LEU A 89 1.88 -1.84 -10.87
N GLY A 90 2.12 -0.59 -10.45
CA GLY A 90 1.05 0.40 -10.29
C GLY A 90 0.39 0.74 -11.63
N GLU A 91 1.18 0.76 -12.70
CA GLU A 91 0.70 1.08 -14.05
C GLU A 91 -0.34 0.08 -14.58
N ILE A 92 -0.19 -1.20 -14.25
CA ILE A 92 -1.16 -2.27 -14.54
C ILE A 92 -2.49 -1.96 -13.88
N LEU A 93 -2.47 -1.59 -12.61
CA LEU A 93 -3.67 -1.33 -11.82
C LEU A 93 -4.39 -0.07 -12.28
N ASP A 94 -3.65 0.98 -12.63
CA ASP A 94 -4.23 2.20 -13.21
C ASP A 94 -4.94 1.89 -14.54
N THR A 95 -4.34 1.04 -15.36
CA THR A 95 -4.92 0.59 -16.64
C THR A 95 -6.19 -0.22 -16.40
N LEU A 96 -6.16 -1.17 -15.46
CA LEU A 96 -7.34 -1.96 -15.10
C LEU A 96 -8.45 -1.10 -14.50
N ARG A 97 -8.12 -0.14 -13.63
CA ARG A 97 -9.09 0.79 -13.05
C ARG A 97 -9.80 1.60 -14.13
N PHE A 98 -9.02 2.16 -15.06
CA PHE A 98 -9.57 2.87 -16.22
C PHE A 98 -10.45 1.95 -17.09
N CYS A 99 -10.02 0.70 -17.30
CA CYS A 99 -10.81 -0.28 -18.04
C CYS A 99 -12.14 -0.62 -17.36
N ASN A 100 -12.16 -0.71 -16.02
CA ASN A 100 -13.38 -0.97 -15.24
C ASN A 100 -14.34 0.21 -15.31
N GLU A 101 -13.83 1.43 -15.08
CA GLU A 101 -14.61 2.67 -15.06
C GLU A 101 -15.42 2.89 -16.34
N TYR A 102 -14.77 2.66 -17.49
CA TYR A 102 -15.38 2.82 -18.81
C TYR A 102 -15.86 1.50 -19.41
N ASN A 103 -16.01 0.43 -18.62
CA ASN A 103 -16.51 -0.89 -19.05
C ASN A 103 -15.87 -1.44 -20.34
N PHE A 104 -14.57 -1.19 -20.55
CA PHE A 104 -13.85 -1.63 -21.75
C PHE A 104 -13.83 -3.15 -21.94
N LEU A 105 -13.92 -3.87 -20.83
CA LEU A 105 -13.88 -5.32 -20.83
C LEU A 105 -15.25 -5.95 -21.10
N GLU A 106 -16.30 -5.15 -21.28
CA GLU A 106 -17.65 -5.65 -21.50
C GLU A 106 -17.74 -6.47 -22.79
N ARG A 107 -18.29 -7.68 -22.63
CA ARG A 107 -18.52 -8.64 -23.72
C ARG A 107 -19.60 -9.64 -23.31
N ASP A 108 -20.08 -10.37 -24.31
CA ASP A 108 -21.01 -11.46 -24.07
C ASP A 108 -20.29 -12.63 -23.37
N ILE A 109 -20.99 -13.24 -22.40
CA ILE A 109 -20.44 -14.27 -21.53
C ILE A 109 -21.10 -15.60 -21.85
N SER A 110 -20.28 -16.59 -22.20
CA SER A 110 -20.74 -17.94 -22.52
C SER A 110 -21.27 -18.69 -21.29
N ASN A 111 -22.03 -19.77 -21.51
CA ASN A 111 -22.59 -20.56 -20.41
C ASN A 111 -21.50 -21.23 -19.55
N LEU A 112 -20.40 -21.67 -20.15
CA LEU A 112 -19.23 -22.20 -19.43
C LEU A 112 -18.60 -21.13 -18.52
N GLU A 113 -18.47 -19.90 -19.03
CA GLU A 113 -17.92 -18.78 -18.26
C GLU A 113 -18.86 -18.33 -17.13
N LYS A 114 -20.19 -18.42 -17.32
CA LYS A 114 -21.17 -18.20 -16.24
C LYS A 114 -20.97 -19.19 -15.10
N TYR A 115 -20.64 -20.46 -15.40
CA TYR A 115 -20.33 -21.45 -14.37
C TYR A 115 -19.05 -21.10 -13.61
N SER A 116 -17.96 -20.76 -14.32
CA SER A 116 -16.71 -20.31 -13.69
C SER A 116 -16.94 -19.07 -12.80
N LEU A 117 -17.72 -18.10 -13.27
CA LEU A 117 -18.09 -16.91 -12.49
C LEU A 117 -18.83 -17.25 -11.19
N ARG A 118 -19.76 -18.21 -11.21
CA ARG A 118 -20.47 -18.63 -10.00
C ARG A 118 -19.51 -19.19 -8.95
N ASN A 119 -18.48 -19.91 -9.38
CA ASN A 119 -17.46 -20.44 -8.47
C ASN A 119 -16.52 -19.34 -7.96
N LEU A 120 -16.05 -18.44 -8.83
CA LEU A 120 -15.21 -17.31 -8.42
C LEU A 120 -15.91 -16.39 -7.43
N LYS A 121 -17.22 -16.19 -7.58
CA LYS A 121 -17.99 -15.36 -6.66
C LYS A 121 -18.15 -15.95 -5.26
N LYS A 122 -17.80 -17.23 -5.05
CA LYS A 122 -17.73 -17.83 -3.72
C LYS A 122 -16.45 -17.40 -2.98
N ASP A 123 -15.42 -16.97 -3.69
CA ASP A 123 -14.21 -16.41 -3.08
C ASP A 123 -14.47 -14.96 -2.66
N THR A 124 -14.90 -14.80 -1.41
CA THR A 124 -15.23 -13.50 -0.82
C THR A 124 -14.01 -12.60 -0.67
N LEU A 125 -12.80 -13.16 -0.50
CA LEU A 125 -11.57 -12.38 -0.36
C LEU A 125 -11.16 -11.77 -1.69
N PHE A 126 -11.21 -12.56 -2.75
CA PHE A 126 -10.94 -12.08 -4.11
C PHE A 126 -11.90 -10.95 -4.49
N LEU A 127 -13.22 -11.16 -4.28
CA LEU A 127 -14.22 -10.13 -4.58
C LEU A 127 -14.03 -8.86 -3.73
N ALA A 128 -13.71 -9.01 -2.44
CA ALA A 128 -13.44 -7.86 -1.58
C ALA A 128 -12.22 -7.07 -2.09
N ASN A 129 -11.15 -7.75 -2.50
CA ASN A 129 -9.96 -7.12 -3.06
C ASN A 129 -10.22 -6.42 -4.39
N LEU A 130 -10.98 -7.03 -5.30
CA LEU A 130 -11.37 -6.37 -6.56
C LEU A 130 -12.18 -5.11 -6.30
N ASN A 131 -13.17 -5.19 -5.41
CA ASN A 131 -14.01 -4.04 -5.10
C ASN A 131 -13.23 -2.91 -4.42
N ASP A 132 -12.25 -3.24 -3.56
CA ASP A 132 -11.39 -2.25 -2.93
C ASP A 132 -10.44 -1.55 -3.92
N LEU A 133 -9.91 -2.29 -4.91
CA LEU A 133 -8.98 -1.74 -5.90
C LEU A 133 -9.65 -0.95 -7.03
N PHE A 134 -10.82 -1.42 -7.49
CA PHE A 134 -11.43 -0.98 -8.75
C PHE A 134 -12.87 -0.45 -8.58
N GLY A 135 -13.43 -0.46 -7.38
CA GLY A 135 -14.84 -0.19 -7.15
C GLY A 135 -15.73 -1.34 -7.64
N LYS A 136 -17.00 -1.05 -7.96
CA LYS A 136 -17.92 -2.09 -8.46
C LYS A 136 -17.39 -2.69 -9.77
N VAL A 137 -17.14 -3.99 -9.77
CA VAL A 137 -16.62 -4.73 -10.94
C VAL A 137 -17.71 -5.49 -11.69
N SER A 138 -17.63 -5.50 -13.02
CA SER A 138 -18.54 -6.28 -13.87
C SER A 138 -18.13 -7.76 -13.95
N ASN A 139 -19.04 -8.63 -14.38
CA ASN A 139 -18.72 -10.04 -14.64
C ASN A 139 -17.62 -10.18 -15.71
N SER A 140 -17.65 -9.33 -16.72
CA SER A 140 -16.67 -9.31 -17.81
C SER A 140 -15.28 -8.92 -17.29
N PHE A 141 -15.21 -7.95 -16.36
CA PHE A 141 -13.98 -7.58 -15.66
C PHE A 141 -13.42 -8.74 -14.83
N ILE A 142 -14.26 -9.38 -14.00
CA ILE A 142 -13.86 -10.53 -13.18
C ILE A 142 -13.27 -11.65 -14.06
N LEU A 143 -13.93 -11.97 -15.17
CA LEU A 143 -13.47 -12.99 -16.12
C LEU A 143 -12.15 -12.62 -16.78
N TYR A 144 -11.97 -11.36 -17.16
CA TYR A 144 -10.71 -10.90 -17.76
C TYR A 144 -9.55 -11.09 -16.78
N VAL A 145 -9.71 -10.62 -15.54
CA VAL A 145 -8.71 -10.75 -14.47
C VAL A 145 -8.42 -12.22 -14.13
N TYR A 146 -9.45 -13.07 -14.10
CA TYR A 146 -9.30 -14.48 -13.77
C TYR A 146 -8.64 -15.32 -14.87
N LYS A 147 -9.04 -15.09 -16.13
CA LYS A 147 -8.73 -16.02 -17.22
C LYS A 147 -7.83 -15.43 -18.28
N VAL A 148 -8.13 -14.21 -18.72
CA VAL A 148 -7.45 -13.60 -19.87
C VAL A 148 -6.08 -13.07 -19.46
N MET A 149 -6.03 -12.26 -18.40
CA MET A 149 -4.78 -11.67 -17.92
C MET A 149 -3.74 -12.73 -17.51
N PRO A 150 -4.06 -13.79 -16.73
CA PRO A 150 -3.07 -14.81 -16.39
C PRO A 150 -2.56 -15.58 -17.61
N GLN A 151 -3.43 -15.86 -18.59
CA GLN A 151 -3.04 -16.52 -19.84
C GLN A 151 -2.10 -15.64 -20.68
N GLU A 152 -2.41 -14.35 -20.83
CA GLU A 152 -1.57 -13.40 -21.57
C GLU A 152 -0.19 -13.25 -20.92
N LEU A 153 -0.14 -13.17 -19.58
CA LEU A 153 1.11 -13.15 -18.83
C LEU A 153 1.92 -14.44 -19.02
N TYR A 154 1.24 -15.58 -18.95
CA TYR A 154 1.83 -16.88 -19.20
C TYR A 154 2.49 -16.96 -20.58
N GLU A 155 1.77 -16.60 -21.63
CA GLU A 155 2.32 -16.57 -22.98
C GLU A 155 3.48 -15.58 -23.14
N PHE A 156 3.41 -14.43 -22.47
CA PHE A 156 4.50 -13.44 -22.49
C PHE A 156 5.79 -14.02 -21.92
N PHE A 157 5.76 -14.58 -20.71
CA PHE A 157 6.96 -15.11 -20.07
C PHE A 157 7.54 -16.33 -20.81
N ILE A 158 6.70 -17.15 -21.45
CA ILE A 158 7.19 -18.26 -22.28
C ILE A 158 7.84 -17.76 -23.59
N LYS A 159 7.29 -16.72 -24.23
CA LYS A 159 7.84 -16.14 -25.47
C LYS A 159 9.09 -15.29 -25.22
N SER A 160 9.17 -14.66 -24.07
CA SER A 160 10.25 -13.75 -23.66
C SER A 160 10.78 -14.16 -22.29
N PRO A 161 11.48 -15.31 -22.21
CA PRO A 161 12.02 -15.78 -20.95
C PRO A 161 13.05 -14.79 -20.42
N ILE A 162 13.09 -14.68 -19.10
CA ILE A 162 14.10 -13.89 -18.41
C ILE A 162 15.45 -14.58 -18.62
N SER A 163 16.41 -13.88 -19.22
CA SER A 163 17.63 -14.46 -19.81
C SER A 163 18.55 -15.20 -18.84
N PHE A 164 18.40 -14.96 -17.53
CA PHE A 164 19.18 -15.56 -16.46
C PHE A 164 18.46 -16.73 -15.76
N ILE A 165 17.36 -17.22 -16.30
CA ILE A 165 16.64 -18.38 -15.78
C ILE A 165 16.78 -19.55 -16.76
N PRO A 166 17.37 -20.69 -16.34
CA PRO A 166 17.87 -21.71 -17.27
C PRO A 166 16.76 -22.47 -17.98
N ASP A 167 15.62 -22.69 -17.31
CA ASP A 167 14.52 -23.48 -17.84
C ASP A 167 13.13 -22.93 -17.46
N ARG A 168 12.12 -23.53 -18.09
CA ARG A 168 10.71 -23.15 -17.90
C ARG A 168 10.24 -23.38 -16.47
N ASP A 169 10.64 -24.47 -15.83
CA ASP A 169 10.20 -24.81 -14.47
C ASP A 169 10.79 -23.81 -13.46
N GLY A 170 12.06 -23.46 -13.63
CA GLY A 170 12.73 -22.37 -12.90
C GLY A 170 12.05 -21.02 -13.11
N LEU A 171 11.63 -20.69 -14.33
CA LEU A 171 10.94 -19.42 -14.64
C LEU A 171 9.57 -19.36 -13.95
N MET A 172 8.80 -20.44 -13.99
CA MET A 172 7.51 -20.51 -13.33
C MET A 172 7.65 -20.42 -11.81
N HIS A 173 8.66 -21.10 -11.26
CA HIS A 173 8.98 -21.02 -9.84
C HIS A 173 9.35 -19.59 -9.42
N TYR A 174 10.20 -18.91 -10.18
CA TYR A 174 10.61 -17.52 -9.94
C TYR A 174 9.41 -16.57 -9.95
N ILE A 175 8.55 -16.65 -10.97
CA ILE A 175 7.36 -15.79 -11.09
C ILE A 175 6.41 -16.03 -9.92
N LYS A 176 6.21 -17.30 -9.55
CA LYS A 176 5.34 -17.72 -8.45
C LYS A 176 5.78 -17.19 -7.10
N ASN A 177 7.07 -17.35 -6.81
CA ASN A 177 7.57 -17.20 -5.45
C ASN A 177 8.28 -15.88 -5.21
N ILE A 178 8.83 -15.24 -6.24
CA ILE A 178 9.72 -14.08 -6.10
C ILE A 178 9.15 -12.84 -6.81
N PHE A 179 8.88 -12.90 -8.12
CA PHE A 179 8.61 -11.72 -8.95
C PHE A 179 7.52 -10.78 -8.40
N PHE A 180 6.38 -11.32 -7.95
CA PHE A 180 5.27 -10.54 -7.37
C PHE A 180 5.26 -10.49 -5.84
N ASN A 181 6.18 -11.21 -5.18
CA ASN A 181 6.21 -11.35 -3.71
C ASN A 181 7.34 -10.56 -3.06
N GLN A 182 8.40 -10.26 -3.81
CA GLN A 182 9.57 -9.52 -3.36
C GLN A 182 9.89 -8.44 -4.37
N TYR A 183 9.54 -7.19 -4.03
CA TYR A 183 9.82 -6.05 -4.90
C TYR A 183 10.04 -4.80 -4.06
N SER A 184 10.76 -3.85 -4.67
CA SER A 184 10.92 -2.51 -4.12
C SER A 184 10.01 -1.56 -4.86
N ILE A 185 9.13 -0.79 -4.24
CA ILE A 185 8.31 0.22 -4.92
C ILE A 185 8.40 1.56 -4.18
N TYR A 186 8.69 2.65 -4.88
CA TYR A 186 8.74 4.00 -4.31
C TYR A 186 9.63 4.17 -3.05
N GLY A 187 10.73 3.40 -2.94
CA GLY A 187 11.60 3.43 -1.76
C GLY A 187 11.12 2.55 -0.59
N LEU A 188 10.14 1.68 -0.85
CA LEU A 188 9.66 0.65 0.10
C LEU A 188 10.12 -0.73 -0.37
N SER A 189 10.70 -1.51 0.53
CA SER A 189 10.93 -2.94 0.33
C SER A 189 9.75 -3.72 0.89
N VAL A 190 9.16 -4.61 0.09
CA VAL A 190 8.02 -5.46 0.46
C VAL A 190 8.46 -6.92 0.41
N ARG A 191 8.32 -7.64 1.53
CA ARG A 191 8.76 -9.03 1.64
C ARG A 191 7.77 -9.88 2.41
N ASN A 192 7.47 -11.07 1.91
CA ASN A 192 6.87 -12.14 2.72
C ASN A 192 7.96 -12.81 3.54
N ILE A 193 7.86 -12.73 4.87
CA ILE A 193 8.92 -13.20 5.78
C ILE A 193 8.58 -14.51 6.49
N SER A 194 7.29 -14.82 6.71
CA SER A 194 6.83 -16.14 7.18
C SER A 194 5.32 -16.32 7.11
N PRO A 195 4.82 -17.54 7.34
CA PRO A 195 3.45 -17.76 7.80
C PRO A 195 3.17 -17.07 9.15
N ILE A 196 1.92 -16.68 9.36
CA ILE A 196 1.45 -16.03 10.60
C ILE A 196 1.62 -16.94 11.83
N ASP A 197 1.47 -18.24 11.66
CA ASP A 197 1.54 -19.22 12.75
C ASP A 197 2.91 -19.22 13.43
N ASN A 198 4.00 -18.99 12.66
CA ASN A 198 5.35 -18.86 13.20
C ASN A 198 5.47 -17.62 14.11
N PHE A 199 4.99 -16.46 13.64
CA PHE A 199 5.03 -15.23 14.42
C PHE A 199 4.22 -15.34 15.72
N ILE A 200 3.02 -15.93 15.64
CA ILE A 200 2.15 -16.12 16.81
C ILE A 200 2.74 -17.12 17.80
N LYS A 201 3.41 -18.19 17.33
CA LYS A 201 4.12 -19.14 18.18
C LYS A 201 5.18 -18.42 19.02
N VAL A 202 6.09 -17.69 18.37
CA VAL A 202 7.16 -16.95 19.06
C VAL A 202 6.59 -15.87 20.00
N PHE A 203 5.50 -15.19 19.60
CA PHE A 203 4.82 -14.26 20.48
C PHE A 203 4.30 -14.93 21.76
N LYS A 204 3.66 -16.10 21.65
CA LYS A 204 3.14 -16.85 22.82
C LYS A 204 4.25 -17.37 23.73
N GLU A 205 5.42 -17.71 23.17
CA GLU A 205 6.60 -18.12 23.95
C GLU A 205 7.17 -16.94 24.77
N ASN A 206 7.22 -15.73 24.17
CA ASN A 206 7.76 -14.54 24.83
C ASN A 206 6.73 -13.79 25.70
N TYR A 207 5.44 -14.07 25.50
CA TYR A 207 4.34 -13.51 26.27
C TYR A 207 3.28 -14.59 26.54
N PRO A 208 3.49 -15.48 27.52
CA PRO A 208 2.50 -16.47 27.89
C PRO A 208 1.24 -15.77 28.43
N PHE A 209 0.10 -15.94 27.75
CA PHE A 209 -1.16 -15.36 28.19
C PHE A 209 -2.30 -16.38 28.04
N ASN A 210 -3.31 -16.27 28.92
CA ASN A 210 -4.49 -17.09 28.86
C ASN A 210 -5.61 -16.37 28.08
N GLU A 211 -5.95 -16.90 26.89
CA GLU A 211 -7.01 -16.35 26.01
C GLU A 211 -8.38 -16.23 26.74
N SER A 212 -8.66 -17.12 27.69
CA SER A 212 -9.93 -17.13 28.45
C SER A 212 -10.01 -16.03 29.53
N GLN A 213 -8.88 -15.61 30.10
CA GLN A 213 -8.81 -14.51 31.08
C GLN A 213 -8.88 -13.14 30.40
N PHE A 214 -8.33 -13.01 29.19
CA PHE A 214 -8.29 -11.74 28.47
C PHE A 214 -9.67 -11.24 28.03
N LYS A 215 -10.58 -12.16 27.66
CA LYS A 215 -11.97 -11.82 27.32
C LYS A 215 -12.80 -11.32 28.50
N LYS A 216 -12.42 -11.65 29.75
CA LYS A 216 -13.14 -11.25 30.96
C LYS A 216 -12.72 -9.88 31.51
N HIS A 217 -11.58 -9.34 31.07
CA HIS A 217 -10.97 -8.12 31.63
C HIS A 217 -10.56 -7.09 30.56
N GLU A 218 -11.37 -6.88 29.53
CA GLU A 218 -11.09 -5.87 28.49
C GLU A 218 -11.00 -4.44 29.07
N GLU A 219 -11.65 -4.19 30.23
CA GLU A 219 -11.63 -2.90 30.93
C GLU A 219 -10.43 -2.73 31.90
N GLU A 220 -10.01 -3.78 32.63
CA GLU A 220 -8.93 -3.68 33.64
C GLU A 220 -7.51 -3.66 33.05
N LEU A 221 -7.32 -4.15 31.83
CA LEU A 221 -6.01 -4.25 31.15
C LEU A 221 -5.51 -2.91 30.56
N THR A 222 -6.33 -1.86 30.55
CA THR A 222 -5.97 -0.52 30.05
C THR A 222 -4.86 0.17 30.85
N ASN A 223 -4.67 -0.22 32.13
CA ASN A 223 -3.73 0.46 33.02
C ASN A 223 -2.39 -0.27 33.24
N LYS A 224 -2.28 -1.58 33.01
CA LYS A 224 -1.06 -2.37 33.30
C LYS A 224 -0.24 -2.84 32.09
N VAL A 225 -0.79 -2.87 30.88
CA VAL A 225 -0.10 -3.47 29.70
C VAL A 225 0.37 -2.42 28.69
N LYS A 226 0.93 -1.31 29.18
CA LYS A 226 1.52 -0.25 28.33
C LYS A 226 2.94 -0.57 27.84
N GLU A 227 3.55 -1.65 28.32
CA GLU A 227 4.89 -2.02 27.90
C GLU A 227 4.87 -2.75 26.56
N LEU A 228 5.65 -2.22 25.62
CA LEU A 228 5.94 -2.91 24.37
C LEU A 228 6.93 -4.05 24.67
N LEU A 229 6.72 -5.18 24.04
CA LEU A 229 7.58 -6.35 24.14
C LEU A 229 8.56 -6.37 22.98
N GLU A 230 9.82 -6.67 23.27
CA GLU A 230 10.83 -6.93 22.26
C GLU A 230 11.16 -8.42 22.22
N PHE A 231 11.15 -9.03 21.04
CA PHE A 231 11.60 -10.41 20.84
C PHE A 231 12.17 -10.62 19.44
N GLU A 232 12.94 -11.68 19.28
CA GLU A 232 13.55 -12.07 18.02
C GLU A 232 12.75 -13.18 17.35
N VAL A 233 12.60 -13.11 16.03
CA VAL A 233 11.97 -14.15 15.23
C VAL A 233 12.96 -14.62 14.18
N LEU A 234 13.20 -15.94 14.15
CA LEU A 234 13.93 -16.58 13.07
C LEU A 234 13.01 -16.72 11.86
N TYR A 235 13.35 -16.01 10.79
CA TYR A 235 12.70 -16.14 9.50
C TYR A 235 13.53 -17.00 8.58
N ARG A 236 12.83 -17.84 7.82
CA ARG A 236 13.41 -18.66 6.77
C ARG A 236 12.76 -18.29 5.47
N TYR A 237 13.56 -17.88 4.51
CA TYR A 237 13.09 -17.56 3.18
C TYR A 237 14.05 -18.12 2.15
N ARG A 238 13.50 -18.43 0.98
CA ARG A 238 14.29 -18.97 -0.11
C ARG A 238 14.65 -17.85 -1.06
N THR A 239 15.92 -17.81 -1.42
CA THR A 239 16.43 -16.89 -2.45
C THR A 239 17.03 -17.75 -3.54
N PHE A 240 16.60 -17.49 -4.77
CA PHE A 240 17.21 -18.09 -5.94
C PHE A 240 18.42 -17.24 -6.33
N TYR A 241 19.60 -17.84 -6.34
CA TYR A 241 20.83 -17.17 -6.76
C TYR A 241 21.09 -17.53 -8.22
N TYR A 242 21.01 -16.53 -9.10
CA TYR A 242 21.18 -16.73 -10.54
C TYR A 242 22.59 -17.20 -10.90
N ASP A 243 23.58 -16.81 -10.11
CA ASP A 243 24.98 -17.11 -10.37
C ASP A 243 25.31 -18.60 -10.15
N THR A 244 24.55 -19.27 -9.28
CA THR A 244 24.74 -20.68 -8.91
C THR A 244 23.61 -21.59 -9.37
N GLU A 245 22.53 -21.03 -9.92
CA GLU A 245 21.29 -21.74 -10.28
C GLU A 245 20.67 -22.52 -9.10
N GLU A 246 20.99 -22.13 -7.87
CA GLU A 246 20.56 -22.82 -6.66
C GLU A 246 19.57 -22.00 -5.84
N GLU A 247 18.57 -22.70 -5.28
CA GLU A 247 17.69 -22.14 -4.26
C GLU A 247 18.33 -22.34 -2.89
N HIS A 248 18.78 -21.25 -2.26
CA HIS A 248 19.31 -21.31 -0.91
C HIS A 248 18.23 -20.92 0.09
N GLU A 249 18.03 -21.76 1.10
CA GLU A 249 17.28 -21.38 2.30
C GLU A 249 18.15 -20.43 3.13
N ASN A 250 17.77 -19.16 3.15
CA ASN A 250 18.41 -18.14 3.96
C ASN A 250 17.69 -18.06 5.30
N GLN A 251 18.46 -17.81 6.34
CA GLN A 251 17.97 -17.58 7.69
C GLN A 251 18.29 -16.16 8.11
N GLU A 252 17.29 -15.45 8.61
CA GLU A 252 17.46 -14.10 9.11
C GLU A 252 16.75 -13.98 10.45
N ILE A 253 17.48 -13.56 11.48
CA ILE A 253 16.90 -13.21 12.77
C ILE A 253 16.53 -11.74 12.71
N LYS A 254 15.25 -11.44 12.91
CA LYS A 254 14.78 -10.06 13.01
C LYS A 254 14.25 -9.79 14.40
N LYS A 255 14.65 -8.65 14.95
CA LYS A 255 14.14 -8.15 16.23
C LYS A 255 12.85 -7.35 16.01
N HIS A 256 11.82 -7.69 16.76
CA HIS A 256 10.49 -7.08 16.71
C HIS A 256 10.19 -6.30 17.98
N LEU A 257 9.50 -5.18 17.82
CA LEU A 257 8.85 -4.44 18.88
C LEU A 257 7.33 -4.57 18.71
N VAL A 258 6.65 -5.07 19.73
CA VAL A 258 5.25 -5.52 19.65
C VAL A 258 4.45 -4.89 20.77
N SER A 259 3.19 -4.53 20.47
CA SER A 259 2.18 -4.28 21.52
C SER A 259 1.40 -5.57 21.78
N PRO A 260 1.59 -6.23 22.95
CA PRO A 260 0.88 -7.47 23.27
C PRO A 260 -0.64 -7.30 23.21
N ASN A 261 -1.15 -6.18 23.74
CA ASN A 261 -2.57 -5.84 23.69
C ASN A 261 -3.13 -5.82 22.26
N ASN A 262 -2.40 -5.23 21.32
CA ASN A 262 -2.82 -5.21 19.91
C ASN A 262 -2.91 -6.62 19.33
N ILE A 263 -1.92 -7.47 19.60
CA ILE A 263 -1.91 -8.86 19.11
C ILE A 263 -3.07 -9.64 19.72
N ILE A 264 -3.23 -9.61 21.04
CA ILE A 264 -4.22 -10.43 21.75
C ILE A 264 -5.65 -10.02 21.36
N LYS A 265 -5.93 -8.71 21.32
CA LYS A 265 -7.24 -8.17 20.92
C LYS A 265 -7.64 -8.60 19.50
N ASN A 266 -6.66 -8.73 18.61
CA ASN A 266 -6.88 -9.07 17.21
C ASN A 266 -6.57 -10.53 16.87
N LEU A 267 -6.11 -11.35 17.82
CA LEU A 267 -5.57 -12.68 17.55
C LEU A 267 -6.53 -13.57 16.77
N SER A 268 -7.78 -13.66 17.21
CA SER A 268 -8.81 -14.46 16.52
C SER A 268 -9.08 -13.97 15.10
N LYS A 269 -8.89 -12.68 14.81
CA LYS A 269 -9.08 -12.10 13.48
C LYS A 269 -7.84 -12.29 12.61
N VAL A 270 -6.65 -12.18 13.20
CA VAL A 270 -5.35 -12.43 12.56
C VAL A 270 -5.22 -13.88 12.10
N LEU A 271 -5.70 -14.83 12.92
CA LEU A 271 -5.69 -16.25 12.59
C LEU A 271 -6.82 -16.65 11.61
N LYS A 272 -7.86 -15.83 11.47
CA LYS A 272 -8.97 -16.07 10.52
C LYS A 272 -8.55 -15.72 9.09
N LYS A 273 -8.28 -16.75 8.29
CA LYS A 273 -7.85 -16.66 6.88
C LYS A 273 -8.97 -16.30 5.89
N ASN A 274 -10.07 -15.68 6.34
CA ASN A 274 -11.25 -15.35 5.52
C ASN A 274 -11.73 -13.90 5.69
N ASN A 275 -10.93 -13.05 6.31
CA ASN A 275 -11.25 -11.64 6.52
C ASN A 275 -10.33 -10.76 5.69
N TYR A 276 -10.89 -9.98 4.75
CA TYR A 276 -10.10 -9.08 3.90
C TYR A 276 -9.67 -7.82 4.67
N LYS A 277 -8.66 -8.00 5.53
CA LYS A 277 -8.04 -6.98 6.37
C LYS A 277 -6.56 -7.27 6.58
N PHE A 278 -5.80 -6.22 6.85
CA PHE A 278 -4.36 -6.32 7.12
C PHE A 278 -4.07 -5.77 8.51
N TYR A 279 -3.82 -6.63 9.50
CA TYR A 279 -3.57 -6.18 10.87
C TYR A 279 -2.10 -5.92 11.08
N ASN A 280 -1.75 -4.78 11.67
CA ASN A 280 -0.38 -4.52 12.08
C ASN A 280 0.00 -5.48 13.22
N LEU A 281 1.17 -6.11 13.09
CA LEU A 281 1.69 -7.04 14.10
C LEU A 281 2.77 -6.39 14.94
N SER A 282 3.79 -5.84 14.29
CA SER A 282 4.95 -5.30 14.99
C SER A 282 5.67 -4.25 14.15
N MET A 283 6.64 -3.61 14.80
CA MET A 283 7.72 -2.87 14.15
C MET A 283 8.98 -3.73 14.12
N VAL A 284 9.63 -3.86 12.96
CA VAL A 284 10.94 -4.51 12.82
C VAL A 284 12.02 -3.49 13.14
N LEU A 285 12.98 -3.86 13.98
CA LEU A 285 14.05 -2.96 14.42
C LEU A 285 15.31 -3.01 13.52
N HIS A 286 15.48 -4.07 12.71
CA HIS A 286 16.60 -4.26 11.78
C HIS A 286 16.16 -5.04 10.52
N GLY A 287 15.26 -4.47 9.70
CA GLY A 287 14.56 -5.16 8.62
C GLY A 287 14.94 -4.79 7.18
N GLY A 288 15.98 -3.99 6.92
CA GLY A 288 16.24 -3.49 5.55
C GLY A 288 17.71 -3.23 5.19
N LEU A 289 17.98 -3.16 3.88
CA LEU A 289 19.26 -2.76 3.27
C LEU A 289 19.54 -1.28 3.57
N GLY A 290 20.05 -0.98 4.78
CA GLY A 290 20.51 0.35 5.15
C GLY A 290 20.61 0.58 6.66
N PRO A 291 21.38 1.60 7.09
CA PRO A 291 21.79 1.80 8.49
C PRO A 291 20.67 2.23 9.47
N GLN A 292 19.40 2.24 9.04
CA GLN A 292 18.23 2.58 9.88
C GLN A 292 17.03 1.65 9.65
N GLY A 293 17.26 0.37 9.30
CA GLY A 293 16.27 -0.60 8.82
C GLY A 293 15.06 -0.83 9.75
N LEU A 294 14.13 0.11 9.78
CA LEU A 294 12.89 0.03 10.55
C LEU A 294 11.73 -0.21 9.58
N GLY A 295 10.86 -1.16 9.93
CA GLY A 295 9.73 -1.55 9.11
C GLY A 295 8.51 -1.88 9.93
N PHE A 296 7.37 -2.06 9.26
CA PHE A 296 6.16 -2.58 9.88
C PHE A 296 5.87 -3.96 9.31
N THR A 297 5.39 -4.86 10.17
CA THR A 297 4.83 -6.13 9.71
C THR A 297 3.32 -6.11 9.78
N TYR A 298 2.71 -6.80 8.82
CA TYR A 298 1.27 -6.95 8.71
C TYR A 298 0.91 -8.41 8.48
N SER A 299 -0.15 -8.87 9.15
CA SER A 299 -0.80 -10.13 8.77
C SER A 299 -1.66 -9.92 7.53
N THR A 300 -1.73 -10.93 6.67
CA THR A 300 -2.59 -10.92 5.47
C THR A 300 -3.76 -11.89 5.61
N PRO A 301 -4.82 -11.72 4.80
CA PRO A 301 -5.92 -12.68 4.75
C PRO A 301 -5.50 -14.11 4.36
N LYS A 302 -4.31 -14.28 3.74
CA LYS A 302 -3.75 -15.60 3.40
C LYS A 302 -2.93 -16.22 4.54
N GLY A 303 -2.84 -15.57 5.70
CA GLY A 303 -2.06 -16.05 6.84
C GLY A 303 -0.55 -15.87 6.64
N GLU A 304 -0.14 -14.81 5.94
CA GLU A 304 1.26 -14.43 5.76
C GLU A 304 1.63 -13.28 6.70
N VAL A 305 2.92 -13.12 6.95
CA VAL A 305 3.51 -11.92 7.56
C VAL A 305 4.28 -11.17 6.48
N ILE A 306 3.83 -9.95 6.18
CA ILE A 306 4.47 -9.07 5.20
C ILE A 306 5.21 -7.96 5.91
N GLU A 307 6.51 -7.89 5.67
CA GLU A 307 7.37 -6.79 6.06
C GLU A 307 7.33 -5.69 4.99
N ILE A 308 7.10 -4.46 5.44
CA ILE A 308 7.25 -3.26 4.62
C ILE A 308 8.23 -2.33 5.32
N CYS A 309 9.41 -2.17 4.70
CA CYS A 309 10.50 -1.32 5.19
C CYS A 309 10.67 -0.10 4.30
N SER A 310 10.83 1.08 4.91
CA SER A 310 11.12 2.32 4.18
C SER A 310 12.62 2.61 4.11
N ASP A 311 13.07 3.16 2.98
CA ASP A 311 14.44 3.63 2.85
C ASP A 311 14.77 4.78 3.84
N THR A 312 16.06 5.07 4.02
CA THR A 312 16.54 6.09 4.98
C THR A 312 16.06 7.50 4.66
N ARG A 313 15.89 7.87 3.38
CA ARG A 313 15.40 9.19 2.97
C ARG A 313 13.90 9.31 3.28
N GLN A 314 13.15 8.24 3.07
CA GLN A 314 11.73 8.16 3.38
C GLN A 314 11.46 8.18 4.88
N ASN A 315 12.25 7.45 5.67
CA ASN A 315 12.18 7.51 7.13
C ASN A 315 12.37 8.94 7.65
N LYS A 316 13.34 9.69 7.10
CA LYS A 316 13.52 11.11 7.42
C LYS A 316 12.28 11.94 7.06
N ALA A 317 11.70 11.75 5.88
CA ALA A 317 10.51 12.47 5.45
C ALA A 317 9.29 12.22 6.35
N ILE A 318 9.06 10.96 6.78
CA ILE A 318 7.98 10.62 7.74
C ILE A 318 8.22 11.33 9.07
N ILE A 319 9.45 11.29 9.60
CA ILE A 319 9.82 11.96 10.85
C ILE A 319 9.57 13.47 10.76
N ILE A 320 9.92 14.11 9.65
CA ILE A 320 9.68 15.55 9.42
C ILE A 320 8.19 15.86 9.44
N LYS A 321 7.36 15.10 8.69
CA LYS A 321 5.89 15.30 8.69
C LYS A 321 5.28 15.13 10.08
N PHE A 322 5.71 14.10 10.81
CA PHE A 322 5.21 13.85 12.16
C PHE A 322 5.64 14.95 13.15
N LYS A 323 6.87 15.46 13.05
CA LYS A 323 7.31 16.63 13.83
C LYS A 323 6.44 17.86 13.54
N LYS A 324 6.13 18.13 12.26
CA LYS A 324 5.25 19.24 11.88
C LYS A 324 3.85 19.09 12.49
N PHE A 325 3.31 17.87 12.50
CA PHE A 325 2.06 17.55 13.17
C PHE A 325 2.13 17.81 14.68
N LEU A 326 3.16 17.33 15.38
CA LEU A 326 3.32 17.56 16.82
C LEU A 326 3.47 19.05 17.16
N LYS A 327 4.23 19.81 16.36
CA LYS A 327 4.35 21.27 16.50
C LYS A 327 2.97 21.92 16.42
N THR A 328 2.19 21.59 15.41
CA THR A 328 0.84 22.14 15.21
C THR A 328 -0.09 21.80 16.39
N GLN A 329 -0.14 20.53 16.78
CA GLN A 329 -0.95 20.05 17.90
C GLN A 329 -0.57 20.69 19.24
N PHE A 330 0.73 20.97 19.44
CA PHE A 330 1.19 21.68 20.62
C PHE A 330 0.68 23.13 20.65
N ILE A 331 0.87 23.87 19.56
CA ILE A 331 0.46 25.28 19.49
C ILE A 331 -1.04 25.42 19.74
N GLU A 332 -1.86 24.56 19.13
CA GLU A 332 -3.30 24.53 19.35
C GLU A 332 -3.67 24.25 20.81
N LYS A 333 -3.01 23.26 21.44
CA LYS A 333 -3.26 22.92 22.86
C LYS A 333 -2.78 24.01 23.80
N LEU A 334 -1.65 24.64 23.50
CA LEU A 334 -1.11 25.74 24.29
C LEU A 334 -2.06 26.94 24.28
N GLY A 335 -2.55 27.34 23.10
CA GLY A 335 -3.53 28.42 22.98
C GLY A 335 -4.79 28.16 23.81
N LYS A 336 -5.33 26.93 23.76
CA LYS A 336 -6.49 26.52 24.58
C LYS A 336 -6.19 26.57 26.07
N GLU A 337 -5.04 26.08 26.51
CA GLU A 337 -4.63 26.11 27.92
C GLU A 337 -4.44 27.54 28.43
N MET A 338 -3.83 28.43 27.63
CA MET A 338 -3.71 29.84 27.98
C MET A 338 -5.09 30.52 28.06
N THR A 339 -6.00 30.19 27.14
CA THR A 339 -7.39 30.67 27.20
C THR A 339 -8.08 30.23 28.51
N ASN A 340 -7.92 28.96 28.90
CA ASN A 340 -8.46 28.42 30.15
C ASN A 340 -7.87 29.09 31.41
N LEU A 341 -6.67 29.65 31.31
CA LEU A 341 -6.03 30.42 32.38
C LEU A 341 -6.35 31.91 32.32
N HIS A 342 -7.30 32.30 31.46
CA HIS A 342 -7.76 33.68 31.27
C HIS A 342 -6.65 34.63 30.82
N ILE A 343 -5.69 34.12 30.04
CA ILE A 343 -4.70 34.96 29.36
C ILE A 343 -5.40 35.76 28.25
N LYS A 344 -5.08 37.06 28.11
CA LYS A 344 -5.63 37.90 27.04
C LYS A 344 -5.28 37.34 25.67
N GLU A 345 -6.23 37.43 24.76
CA GLU A 345 -6.10 36.96 23.38
C GLU A 345 -4.89 37.56 22.66
N ILE A 346 -4.64 38.86 22.82
CA ILE A 346 -3.47 39.56 22.25
C ILE A 346 -2.14 38.93 22.71
N THR A 347 -2.05 38.55 23.99
CA THR A 347 -0.85 37.93 24.58
C THR A 347 -0.71 36.48 24.12
N ILE A 348 -1.83 35.76 24.01
CA ILE A 348 -1.87 34.42 23.41
C ILE A 348 -1.36 34.48 21.96
N GLU A 349 -1.87 35.41 21.14
CA GLU A 349 -1.44 35.59 19.75
C GLU A 349 0.06 35.90 19.64
N LYS A 350 0.60 36.80 20.47
CA LYS A 350 2.04 37.10 20.51
C LYS A 350 2.87 35.84 20.78
N VAL A 351 2.49 35.06 21.79
CA VAL A 351 3.21 33.83 22.17
C VAL A 351 3.07 32.76 21.08
N VAL A 352 1.86 32.57 20.54
CA VAL A 352 1.57 31.60 19.48
C VAL A 352 2.34 31.94 18.20
N ASN A 353 2.29 33.19 17.74
CA ASN A 353 2.98 33.64 16.53
C ASN A 353 4.50 33.53 16.68
N TYR A 354 5.04 33.95 17.82
CA TYR A 354 6.47 33.78 18.10
C TYR A 354 6.88 32.31 18.07
N LEU A 355 6.09 31.43 18.69
CA LEU A 355 6.37 30.00 18.68
C LEU A 355 6.22 29.39 17.30
N ILE A 356 5.23 29.80 16.49
CA ILE A 356 5.14 29.38 15.09
C ILE A 356 6.43 29.77 14.36
N ASP A 357 6.86 31.02 14.43
CA ASP A 357 8.07 31.50 13.73
C ASP A 357 9.36 30.83 14.23
N ALA A 358 9.49 30.67 15.55
CA ALA A 358 10.64 30.01 16.16
C ALA A 358 10.68 28.52 15.83
N LEU A 359 9.51 27.87 15.72
CA LEU A 359 9.40 26.46 15.42
C LEU A 359 9.42 26.15 13.91
N ASP A 360 9.06 27.08 13.03
CA ASP A 360 8.94 26.87 11.58
C ASP A 360 10.30 26.96 10.86
N LYS A 361 11.22 27.83 11.34
CA LYS A 361 12.50 28.11 10.68
C LYS A 361 13.54 26.97 10.70
N LYS A 362 13.36 25.91 11.50
CA LYS A 362 14.37 24.84 11.65
C LYS A 362 13.78 23.43 11.67
N GLU A 363 14.31 22.56 10.80
CA GLU A 363 14.05 21.10 10.81
C GLU A 363 14.55 20.44 12.11
N LEU A 364 15.61 21.00 12.69
CA LEU A 364 16.21 20.66 13.98
C LEU A 364 16.42 21.96 14.75
N ILE A 365 15.53 22.24 15.70
CA ILE A 365 15.77 23.32 16.67
C ILE A 365 16.74 22.74 17.68
N SER A 366 17.82 23.47 17.89
CA SER A 366 18.87 23.04 18.80
C SER A 366 18.33 23.04 20.23
N TYR A 367 18.70 22.05 21.05
CA TYR A 367 18.42 22.08 22.49
C TYR A 367 18.86 23.40 23.13
N PHE A 368 19.92 24.01 22.60
CA PHE A 368 20.48 25.28 23.08
C PHE A 368 19.59 26.50 22.78
N GLU A 369 18.63 26.42 21.86
CA GLU A 369 17.69 27.51 21.55
C GLU A 369 16.51 27.56 22.51
N LYS A 370 16.30 26.49 23.29
CA LYS A 370 15.26 26.36 24.31
C LYS A 370 15.23 27.55 25.26
N GLU A 371 16.38 27.90 25.81
CA GLU A 371 16.48 28.96 26.84
C GLU A 371 16.11 30.33 26.29
N SER A 372 16.45 30.61 25.03
CA SER A 372 16.06 31.86 24.36
C SER A 372 14.56 31.90 24.07
N VAL A 373 13.97 30.78 23.62
CA VAL A 373 12.52 30.68 23.37
C VAL A 373 11.73 30.88 24.66
N LEU A 374 12.14 30.21 25.75
CA LEU A 374 11.48 30.35 27.06
C LEU A 374 11.59 31.78 27.60
N ARG A 375 12.76 32.41 27.49
CA ARG A 375 12.98 33.79 27.94
C ARG A 375 12.07 34.78 27.22
N ASN A 376 11.90 34.65 25.90
CA ASN A 376 11.04 35.54 25.13
C ASN A 376 9.55 35.36 25.46
N ILE A 377 9.10 34.12 25.64
CA ILE A 377 7.73 33.83 26.09
C ILE A 377 7.49 34.45 27.47
N LYS A 378 8.47 34.32 28.38
CA LYS A 378 8.40 34.93 29.72
C LYS A 378 8.28 36.46 29.62
N ASN A 379 9.06 37.09 28.74
CA ASN A 379 8.96 38.54 28.53
C ASN A 379 7.57 38.93 27.99
N PHE A 380 7.01 38.22 27.02
CA PHE A 380 5.66 38.51 26.52
C PHE A 380 4.58 38.39 27.59
N LEU A 381 4.71 37.42 28.50
CA LEU A 381 3.79 37.25 29.62
C LEU A 381 3.93 38.34 30.68
N LEU A 382 5.13 38.90 30.86
CA LEU A 382 5.42 39.95 31.85
C LEU A 382 5.17 41.38 31.33
N GLU A 383 5.16 41.59 30.01
CA GLU A 383 4.85 42.87 29.36
C GLU A 383 3.38 43.29 29.49
N ASP A 384 2.46 42.35 29.74
CA ASP A 384 1.04 42.62 29.95
C ASP A 384 0.82 43.05 31.41
N GLY A 385 0.59 44.33 31.66
CA GLY A 385 0.59 44.93 33.01
C GLY A 385 -0.39 44.34 34.05
N GLU A 386 -1.38 43.54 33.63
CA GLU A 386 -2.25 42.78 34.55
C GLU A 386 -1.59 41.51 35.12
N TYR A 387 -0.52 41.02 34.49
CA TYR A 387 0.21 39.82 34.94
C TYR A 387 1.14 40.06 36.12
N GLN A 388 1.39 41.31 36.50
CA GLN A 388 2.05 41.63 37.77
C GLN A 388 1.21 41.19 38.99
N LYS A 389 -0.11 40.99 38.83
CA LYS A 389 -1.02 40.45 39.86
C LYS A 389 -1.28 38.93 39.73
N PHE A 390 -0.75 38.29 38.68
CA PHE A 390 -0.89 36.85 38.50
C PHE A 390 0.01 36.14 39.51
N SER A 391 -0.51 35.16 40.26
CA SER A 391 0.32 34.49 41.27
C SER A 391 1.55 33.87 40.62
N GLU A 392 2.70 34.03 41.25
CA GLU A 392 3.98 33.46 40.82
C GLU A 392 3.86 31.95 40.54
N ASN A 393 3.00 31.27 41.30
CA ASN A 393 2.66 29.86 41.11
C ASN A 393 1.94 29.56 39.78
N ASN A 394 1.00 30.41 39.34
CA ASN A 394 0.31 30.21 38.06
C ASN A 394 1.24 30.47 36.87
N LEU A 395 2.10 31.49 36.96
CA LEU A 395 3.09 31.82 35.93
C LEU A 395 4.11 30.69 35.79
N LYS A 396 4.61 30.17 36.93
CA LYS A 396 5.50 29.01 37.00
C LYS A 396 4.83 27.73 36.48
N ARG A 397 3.51 27.57 36.65
CA ARG A 397 2.74 26.45 36.10
C ARG A 397 2.63 26.52 34.58
N VAL A 398 2.40 27.70 34.01
CA VAL A 398 2.42 27.92 32.54
C VAL A 398 3.82 27.68 31.99
N GLU A 399 4.83 28.26 32.62
CA GLU A 399 6.24 28.09 32.25
C GLU A 399 6.66 26.62 32.26
N ASN A 400 6.28 25.86 33.29
CA ASN A 400 6.55 24.42 33.37
C ASN A 400 5.82 23.63 32.27
N LYS A 401 4.54 23.95 31.97
CA LYS A 401 3.81 23.29 30.89
C LYS A 401 4.44 23.57 29.52
N ILE A 402 4.80 24.83 29.25
CA ILE A 402 5.48 25.24 28.03
C ILE A 402 6.85 24.56 27.93
N THR A 403 7.63 24.57 29.01
CA THR A 403 8.95 23.93 29.09
C THR A 403 8.86 22.43 28.80
N ASN A 404 7.96 21.71 29.46
CA ASN A 404 7.77 20.28 29.26
C ASN A 404 7.33 19.96 27.83
N ALA A 405 6.46 20.78 27.25
CA ALA A 405 5.98 20.58 25.89
C ALA A 405 7.06 20.91 24.84
N ILE A 406 7.82 21.99 25.03
CA ILE A 406 9.00 22.31 24.21
C ILE A 406 10.01 21.16 24.29
N HIS A 407 10.31 20.63 25.48
CA HIS A 407 11.16 19.45 25.62
C HIS A 407 10.65 18.25 24.81
N ALA A 408 9.34 17.99 24.81
CA ALA A 408 8.75 16.90 24.05
C ALA A 408 8.86 17.10 22.53
N ILE A 409 8.70 18.34 22.04
CA ILE A 409 8.71 18.69 20.61
C ILE A 409 10.13 18.74 20.06
N LEU A 410 11.06 19.26 20.86
CA LEU A 410 12.47 19.43 20.47
C LEU A 410 13.27 18.14 20.57
N ARG A 411 12.77 17.14 21.30
CA ARG A 411 13.42 15.82 21.39
C ARG A 411 13.55 15.19 19.98
N PRO A 412 14.67 14.51 19.68
CA PRO A 412 14.78 13.68 18.49
C PRO A 412 13.67 12.60 18.46
N ILE A 413 12.84 12.64 17.41
CA ILE A 413 11.79 11.64 17.20
C ILE A 413 12.34 10.51 16.34
N LYS A 414 12.16 9.28 16.82
CA LYS A 414 12.47 8.04 16.11
C LYS A 414 11.20 7.41 15.57
N MET A 415 11.30 6.52 14.57
CA MET A 415 10.15 5.74 14.08
C MET A 415 9.48 4.92 15.21
N MET A 416 10.26 4.49 16.21
CA MET A 416 9.74 3.81 17.39
C MET A 416 8.75 4.66 18.19
N ASP A 417 8.96 5.98 18.26
CA ASP A 417 8.03 6.88 18.95
C ASP A 417 6.69 6.96 18.20
N GLN A 418 6.71 6.92 16.86
CA GLN A 418 5.49 6.84 16.06
C GLN A 418 4.76 5.50 16.23
N TYR A 419 5.51 4.39 16.30
CA TYR A 419 4.93 3.08 16.58
C TYR A 419 4.23 3.07 17.95
N LYS A 420 4.93 3.53 19.00
CA LYS A 420 4.38 3.69 20.36
C LYS A 420 3.09 4.51 20.35
N ALA A 421 3.09 5.69 19.72
CA ALA A 421 1.92 6.55 19.64
C ALA A 421 0.73 5.86 18.94
N ARG A 422 0.97 5.14 17.85
CA ARG A 422 -0.10 4.39 17.14
C ARG A 422 -0.64 3.25 18.00
N MET A 423 0.22 2.48 18.66
CA MET A 423 -0.19 1.40 19.57
C MET A 423 -1.00 1.93 20.75
N ASP A 424 -0.63 3.09 21.28
CA ASP A 424 -1.39 3.79 22.32
C ASP A 424 -2.81 4.15 21.86
N LEU A 425 -2.96 4.66 20.62
CA LEU A 425 -4.27 4.96 20.05
C LEU A 425 -5.11 3.70 19.83
N VAL A 426 -4.46 2.60 19.41
CA VAL A 426 -5.14 1.30 19.27
C VAL A 426 -5.59 0.75 20.62
N ALA A 427 -4.74 0.83 21.64
CA ALA A 427 -5.06 0.39 22.99
C ALA A 427 -6.25 1.17 23.58
N ARG A 428 -6.34 2.48 23.29
CA ARG A 428 -7.47 3.33 23.69
C ARG A 428 -8.73 3.17 22.83
N GLY A 429 -8.70 2.31 21.81
CA GLY A 429 -9.82 2.12 20.88
C GLY A 429 -10.08 3.29 19.93
N LEU A 430 -9.18 4.29 19.89
CA LEU A 430 -9.27 5.47 19.04
C LEU A 430 -8.80 5.20 17.60
N LEU A 431 -8.04 4.12 17.41
CA LEU A 431 -7.55 3.66 16.11
C LEU A 431 -7.73 2.15 16.01
N LYS A 432 -8.12 1.64 14.83
CA LYS A 432 -8.13 0.19 14.58
C LYS A 432 -6.76 -0.25 14.08
N SER A 433 -6.35 -1.46 14.47
CA SER A 433 -5.06 -2.04 14.06
C SER A 433 -4.94 -2.13 12.54
N GLU A 434 -6.03 -2.47 11.85
CA GLU A 434 -6.07 -2.56 10.39
C GLU A 434 -5.99 -1.20 9.67
N ASP A 435 -6.24 -0.09 10.37
CA ASP A 435 -6.16 1.25 9.78
C ASP A 435 -4.73 1.82 9.82
N ILE A 436 -3.81 1.22 10.59
CA ILE A 436 -2.41 1.65 10.66
C ILE A 436 -1.74 1.62 9.28
N ALA A 437 -2.05 0.61 8.47
CA ALA A 437 -1.48 0.48 7.13
C ALA A 437 -1.91 1.65 6.22
N LYS A 438 -3.13 2.18 6.39
CA LYS A 438 -3.64 3.33 5.62
C LYS A 438 -2.98 4.64 6.05
N LEU A 439 -2.73 4.77 7.35
CA LEU A 439 -2.09 5.95 7.96
C LEU A 439 -0.57 5.97 7.79
N THR A 440 0.02 4.86 7.34
CA THR A 440 1.46 4.77 7.07
C THR A 440 1.65 4.93 5.57
N SER A 441 1.91 6.17 5.12
CA SER A 441 2.04 6.49 3.70
C SER A 441 3.36 7.15 3.34
N LEU A 442 3.81 6.87 2.11
CA LEU A 442 4.94 7.51 1.47
C LEU A 442 4.49 8.09 0.12
N LYS A 443 4.70 9.39 -0.04
CA LYS A 443 4.16 10.18 -1.17
C LYS A 443 2.65 9.97 -1.30
N GLU A 444 2.22 9.31 -2.38
CA GLU A 444 0.81 9.09 -2.73
C GLU A 444 0.33 7.66 -2.43
N LYS A 445 1.20 6.75 -1.96
CA LYS A 445 0.81 5.37 -1.62
C LYS A 445 0.99 5.06 -0.13
N SER A 446 -0.02 4.44 0.44
CA SER A 446 0.00 3.87 1.78
C SER A 446 0.55 2.44 1.79
N HIS A 447 0.95 1.94 2.96
CA HIS A 447 1.26 0.52 3.14
C HIS A 447 0.03 -0.34 2.82
N TYR A 448 -1.17 0.17 3.09
CA TYR A 448 -2.41 -0.50 2.71
C TYR A 448 -2.52 -0.68 1.20
N ASP A 449 -2.19 0.36 0.41
CA ASP A 449 -2.18 0.26 -1.06
C ASP A 449 -1.28 -0.89 -1.51
N ILE A 450 -0.06 -0.97 -0.99
CA ILE A 450 0.89 -2.02 -1.35
C ILE A 450 0.35 -3.41 -0.99
N LEU A 451 -0.25 -3.55 0.18
CA LEU A 451 -0.80 -4.82 0.66
C LEU A 451 -1.96 -5.30 -0.23
N ARG A 452 -2.89 -4.42 -0.61
CA ARG A 452 -4.00 -4.78 -1.50
C ARG A 452 -3.56 -5.08 -2.92
N GLU A 453 -2.54 -4.38 -3.42
CA GLU A 453 -1.95 -4.61 -4.75
C GLU A 453 -1.21 -5.94 -4.80
N ARG A 454 -0.37 -6.22 -3.80
CA ARG A 454 0.29 -7.53 -3.67
C ARG A 454 -0.75 -8.65 -3.61
N PHE A 455 -1.78 -8.49 -2.79
CA PHE A 455 -2.84 -9.49 -2.64
C PHE A 455 -3.54 -9.80 -3.97
N PHE A 456 -3.79 -8.78 -4.80
CA PHE A 456 -4.31 -8.93 -6.15
C PHE A 456 -3.36 -9.74 -7.04
N PHE A 457 -2.08 -9.35 -7.12
CA PHE A 457 -1.11 -10.05 -7.97
C PHE A 457 -0.91 -11.50 -7.57
N GLN A 458 -1.02 -11.85 -6.28
CA GLN A 458 -0.96 -13.25 -5.86
C GLN A 458 -2.06 -14.12 -6.48
N TYR A 459 -3.26 -13.59 -6.72
CA TYR A 459 -4.31 -14.35 -7.42
C TYR A 459 -3.92 -14.60 -8.88
N ILE A 460 -3.45 -13.55 -9.55
CA ILE A 460 -2.98 -13.62 -10.94
C ILE A 460 -1.87 -14.67 -11.08
N THR A 461 -0.89 -14.63 -10.19
CA THR A 461 0.24 -15.55 -10.16
C THR A 461 -0.19 -16.99 -9.88
N ASN A 462 -1.18 -17.20 -9.02
CA ASN A 462 -1.71 -18.54 -8.75
C ASN A 462 -2.39 -19.12 -10.00
N TRP A 463 -3.25 -18.35 -10.69
CA TRP A 463 -3.92 -18.81 -11.91
C TRP A 463 -2.95 -18.98 -13.08
N PHE A 464 -1.95 -18.10 -13.18
CA PHE A 464 -0.82 -18.28 -14.09
C PHE A 464 -0.14 -19.63 -13.87
N TYR A 465 0.10 -20.01 -12.61
CA TYR A 465 0.74 -21.28 -12.28
C TYR A 465 -0.16 -22.49 -12.56
N GLU A 466 -1.48 -22.37 -12.33
CA GLU A 466 -2.46 -23.41 -12.70
C GLU A 466 -2.44 -23.70 -14.21
N ILE A 467 -2.28 -22.67 -15.05
CA ILE A 467 -2.15 -22.83 -16.51
C ILE A 467 -0.90 -23.64 -16.84
N TYR A 468 0.24 -23.29 -16.25
CA TYR A 468 1.50 -24.00 -16.43
C TYR A 468 1.41 -25.48 -16.04
N GLU A 469 0.89 -25.79 -14.85
CA GLU A 469 0.72 -27.17 -14.37
C GLU A 469 -0.19 -27.99 -15.31
N THR A 470 -1.27 -27.37 -15.78
CA THR A 470 -2.18 -28.00 -16.73
C THR A 470 -1.49 -28.32 -18.06
N GLU A 471 -0.63 -27.43 -18.56
CA GLU A 471 0.15 -27.68 -19.77
C GLU A 471 1.22 -28.75 -19.59
N LYS A 472 1.90 -28.74 -18.44
CA LYS A 472 2.91 -29.75 -18.10
C LYS A 472 2.31 -31.16 -18.11
N LEU A 473 1.18 -31.34 -17.42
CA LEU A 473 0.43 -32.60 -17.40
C LEU A 473 -0.03 -33.04 -18.79
N LYS A 474 -0.48 -32.12 -19.64
CA LYS A 474 -0.86 -32.44 -21.03
C LYS A 474 0.33 -32.95 -21.85
N ASN A 475 1.51 -32.37 -21.65
CA ASN A 475 2.72 -32.78 -22.37
C ASN A 475 3.25 -34.12 -21.86
N GLU A 476 3.20 -34.36 -20.55
CA GLU A 476 3.55 -35.66 -19.96
C GLU A 476 2.63 -36.79 -20.46
N ASN A 477 1.32 -36.54 -20.51
CA ASN A 477 0.36 -37.51 -21.05
C ASN A 477 0.57 -37.78 -22.54
N LYS A 478 0.86 -36.76 -23.36
CA LYS A 478 1.20 -36.95 -24.78
C LYS A 478 2.48 -37.77 -24.96
N ASN A 479 3.50 -37.52 -24.15
CA ASN A 479 4.76 -38.26 -24.20
C ASN A 479 4.59 -39.72 -23.77
N ASN A 480 3.72 -40.00 -22.80
CA ASN A 480 3.37 -41.36 -22.40
C ASN A 480 2.60 -42.10 -23.51
N VAL A 481 1.58 -41.48 -24.12
CA VAL A 481 0.83 -42.08 -25.25
C VAL A 481 1.76 -42.42 -26.42
N ASN A 482 2.66 -41.51 -26.79
CA ASN A 482 3.66 -41.73 -27.85
C ASN A 482 4.68 -42.84 -27.51
N LYS A 483 4.92 -43.11 -26.22
CA LYS A 483 5.81 -44.18 -25.76
C LYS A 483 5.12 -45.55 -25.85
N TYR A 484 3.81 -45.62 -25.58
CA TYR A 484 3.02 -46.84 -25.79
C TYR A 484 2.87 -47.19 -27.28
N GLU A 485 2.57 -46.20 -28.15
CA GLU A 485 2.46 -46.43 -29.60
C GLU A 485 3.79 -46.84 -30.27
N ARG A 486 4.94 -46.46 -29.70
CA ARG A 486 6.27 -46.91 -30.18
C ARG A 486 6.63 -48.32 -29.72
N ASN A 487 6.06 -48.79 -28.61
CA ASN A 487 6.26 -50.15 -28.14
C ASN A 487 5.35 -51.14 -28.89
N ASP A 488 4.14 -50.72 -29.28
CA ASP A 488 3.21 -51.52 -30.08
C ASP A 488 3.62 -51.65 -31.56
N LYS A 489 4.53 -50.80 -32.05
CA LYS A 489 5.14 -50.92 -33.40
C LYS A 489 6.45 -51.70 -33.43
N LYS A 490 6.91 -52.22 -32.28
CA LYS A 490 8.13 -53.04 -32.13
C LYS A 490 7.84 -54.49 -31.74
N GLN A 491 6.56 -54.85 -31.57
CA GLN A 491 6.06 -56.22 -31.59
C GLN A 491 5.49 -56.50 -32.98
#